data_AF-A0A9W6UDV7-F1
#
_entry.id   AF-A0A9W6UDV7-F1
#
_cell.length_a   1.000
_cell.length_b   1.000
_cell.length_c   1.000
_cell.angle_alpha   90.00
_cell.angle_beta   90.00
_cell.angle_gamma   90.00
#
_symmetry.space_group_name_H-M   'P 1'
#
loop_
_entity.id
_entity.type
_entity.pdbx_description
1 polymer ?
#
loop_
_entity_poly.entity_id
_entity_poly.type
_entity_poly.pdbx_seq_one_letter_code
_entity_poly.pdbx_strand_id
1 'polypeptide(L)'
;MIGSVYKIVWKTTSEIAIYPYFRKYGPYEFKIILIKQYEVVDRAQLLAYETLWINKFKRTCVNKIPPFGLLKKEKQRECTKKYWEANKEVLNERNKQYNELNKERLVEKVACECGGHYQYRGRTYHFKSKKHIRWTSAQ
;
A
#
# COMPACT_ATOMS: atom_id res chain seq x y z
N MET A 1 -9.49 -12.73 19.99
CA MET A 1 -9.30 -13.82 18.99
C MET A 1 -7.97 -14.51 19.29
N ILE A 2 -7.87 -15.83 19.12
CA ILE A 2 -6.62 -16.59 19.36
C ILE A 2 -5.84 -16.68 18.05
N GLY A 3 -4.61 -16.16 18.01
CA GLY A 3 -3.71 -16.21 16.85
C GLY A 3 -2.54 -17.18 17.06
N SER A 4 -2.12 -17.89 16.01
CA SER A 4 -1.03 -18.89 16.04
C SER A 4 0.06 -18.58 15.01
N VAL A 5 1.34 -18.83 15.36
CA VAL A 5 2.51 -18.56 14.51
C VAL A 5 3.33 -19.85 14.26
N TYR A 6 3.75 -20.08 13.02
CA TYR A 6 4.38 -21.32 12.53
C TYR A 6 5.75 -21.09 11.85
N LYS A 7 6.58 -22.14 11.68
CA LYS A 7 7.97 -22.10 11.14
C LYS A 7 8.20 -23.14 10.03
N ILE A 8 9.03 -22.80 9.02
CA ILE A 8 9.55 -23.67 7.92
C ILE A 8 11.02 -23.23 7.62
N VAL A 9 11.96 -24.00 7.01
CA VAL A 9 13.41 -23.63 6.81
C VAL A 9 13.93 -23.56 5.33
N TRP A 10 14.83 -22.59 4.99
CA TRP A 10 15.78 -22.44 3.81
C TRP A 10 15.55 -21.36 2.68
N LYS A 11 16.45 -21.27 1.66
CA LYS A 11 16.99 -20.07 0.90
C LYS A 11 16.49 -19.87 -0.57
N THR A 12 16.79 -18.68 -1.11
CA THR A 12 16.15 -17.86 -2.17
C THR A 12 16.45 -18.17 -3.65
N THR A 13 15.43 -18.00 -4.53
CA THR A 13 15.38 -17.18 -5.79
C THR A 13 13.99 -17.35 -6.45
N SER A 14 13.26 -16.24 -6.69
CA SER A 14 12.06 -16.04 -7.56
C SER A 14 10.89 -17.05 -7.56
N GLU A 15 11.01 -18.20 -6.91
CA GLU A 15 9.93 -19.09 -6.53
C GLU A 15 9.51 -18.76 -5.10
N ILE A 16 8.23 -18.95 -4.78
CA ILE A 16 7.74 -18.89 -3.39
C ILE A 16 8.73 -19.67 -2.52
N ALA A 17 9.26 -19.06 -1.45
CA ALA A 17 10.48 -19.55 -0.78
C ALA A 17 10.43 -21.01 -0.26
N ILE A 18 9.24 -21.61 -0.17
CA ILE A 18 9.01 -23.01 0.20
C ILE A 18 8.84 -23.95 -1.01
N TYR A 19 8.43 -23.45 -2.17
CA TYR A 19 8.08 -24.23 -3.35
C TYR A 19 9.21 -25.11 -3.91
N PRO A 20 10.48 -24.65 -4.01
CA PRO A 20 11.58 -25.53 -4.40
C PRO A 20 11.73 -26.74 -3.46
N TYR A 21 11.38 -26.58 -2.18
CA TYR A 21 11.49 -27.62 -1.17
C TYR A 21 10.33 -28.61 -1.23
N PHE A 22 9.11 -28.14 -1.53
CA PHE A 22 7.99 -29.01 -1.84
C PHE A 22 8.25 -29.86 -3.08
N ARG A 23 8.89 -29.30 -4.11
CA ARG A 23 9.32 -30.07 -5.30
C ARG A 23 10.38 -31.12 -4.99
N LYS A 24 11.30 -30.84 -4.06
CA LYS A 24 12.42 -31.74 -3.73
C LYS A 24 12.06 -32.85 -2.73
N TYR A 25 11.30 -32.51 -1.68
CA TYR A 25 11.04 -33.40 -0.56
C TYR A 25 9.57 -33.84 -0.47
N GLY A 26 8.66 -33.19 -1.21
CA GLY A 26 7.22 -33.40 -1.08
C GLY A 26 6.61 -32.57 0.05
N PRO A 27 5.34 -32.17 -0.04
CA PRO A 27 4.72 -31.25 0.91
C PRO A 27 4.52 -31.83 2.32
N TYR A 28 4.57 -33.16 2.47
CA TYR A 28 4.30 -33.86 3.73
C TYR A 28 5.53 -34.04 4.62
N GLU A 29 6.74 -33.78 4.12
CA GLU A 29 8.00 -33.92 4.86
C GLU A 29 8.32 -32.72 5.78
N PHE A 30 7.35 -31.81 5.97
CA PHE A 30 7.53 -30.58 6.76
C PHE A 30 6.80 -30.65 8.09
N LYS A 31 7.49 -30.28 9.17
CA LYS A 31 6.90 -30.16 10.52
C LYS A 31 6.43 -28.74 10.77
N ILE A 32 5.15 -28.60 11.08
CA ILE A 32 4.52 -27.35 11.48
C ILE A 32 4.45 -27.34 13.01
N ILE A 33 5.25 -26.48 13.64
CA ILE A 33 5.36 -26.39 15.10
C ILE A 33 4.78 -25.07 15.57
N LEU A 34 3.87 -25.12 16.55
CA LEU A 34 3.33 -23.95 17.22
C LEU A 34 4.40 -23.32 18.10
N ILE A 35 4.72 -22.05 17.85
CA ILE A 35 5.75 -21.34 18.64
C ILE A 35 5.16 -20.80 19.94
N LYS A 36 4.07 -20.04 19.84
CA LYS A 36 3.40 -19.40 20.97
C LYS A 36 1.99 -18.96 20.57
N GLN A 37 1.07 -19.00 21.53
CA GLN A 37 -0.26 -18.40 21.42
C GLN A 37 -0.28 -17.08 22.18
N TYR A 38 -1.04 -16.12 21.63
CA TYR A 38 -1.21 -14.80 22.20
C TYR A 38 -2.69 -14.44 22.21
N GLU A 39 -3.14 -13.84 23.30
CA GLU A 39 -4.36 -13.07 23.31
C GLU A 39 -4.07 -11.73 22.64
N VAL A 40 -4.72 -11.49 21.50
CA VAL A 40 -4.52 -10.27 20.70
C VAL A 40 -5.81 -9.48 20.60
N VAL A 41 -5.67 -8.17 20.75
CA VAL A 41 -6.76 -7.18 20.64
C VAL A 41 -7.07 -6.93 19.17
N ASP A 42 -6.03 -6.79 18.34
CA ASP A 42 -6.17 -6.46 16.93
C ASP A 42 -5.16 -7.21 16.04
N ARG A 43 -5.35 -7.08 14.72
CA ARG A 43 -4.47 -7.71 13.73
C ARG A 43 -3.05 -7.14 13.80
N ALA A 44 -2.90 -5.85 14.11
CA ALA A 44 -1.58 -5.22 14.15
C ALA A 44 -0.68 -5.84 15.22
N GLN A 45 -1.24 -6.13 16.40
CA GLN A 45 -0.55 -6.81 17.48
C GLN A 45 -0.09 -8.21 17.08
N LEU A 46 -0.92 -8.98 16.38
CA LEU A 46 -0.54 -10.30 15.86
C LEU A 46 0.64 -10.22 14.88
N LEU A 47 0.56 -9.29 13.91
CA LEU A 47 1.63 -9.11 12.93
C LEU A 47 2.95 -8.66 13.60
N ALA A 48 2.87 -7.88 14.69
CA ALA A 48 4.04 -7.47 15.45
C ALA A 48 4.74 -8.68 16.10
N TYR A 49 3.97 -9.59 16.71
CA TYR A 49 4.51 -10.85 17.23
C TYR A 49 5.10 -11.74 16.13
N GLU A 50 4.43 -11.86 14.98
CA GLU A 50 4.98 -12.57 13.83
C GLU A 50 6.33 -11.98 13.39
N THR A 51 6.41 -10.66 13.30
CA THR A 51 7.65 -9.94 12.95
C THR A 51 8.76 -10.22 13.96
N LEU A 52 8.44 -10.24 15.25
CA LEU A 52 9.38 -10.58 16.31
C LEU A 52 9.95 -11.99 16.12
N TRP A 53 9.09 -12.98 15.89
CA TRP A 53 9.52 -14.38 15.70
C TRP A 53 10.26 -14.59 14.39
N ILE A 54 9.85 -13.93 13.30
CA ILE A 54 10.59 -13.90 12.03
C ILE A 54 12.00 -13.36 12.24
N ASN A 55 12.14 -12.25 12.97
CA ASN A 55 13.45 -11.66 13.28
C ASN A 55 14.29 -12.57 14.17
N LYS A 56 13.69 -13.18 15.20
CA LYS A 56 14.37 -14.13 16.10
C LYS A 56 14.85 -15.38 15.36
N PHE A 57 14.08 -15.87 14.39
CA PHE A 57 14.41 -17.06 13.59
C PHE A 57 14.96 -16.71 12.20
N LYS A 58 15.38 -15.48 11.94
CA LYS A 58 15.77 -15.02 10.59
C LYS A 58 16.88 -15.86 9.95
N ARG A 59 17.73 -16.49 10.78
CA ARG A 59 18.79 -17.42 10.34
C ARG A 59 18.30 -18.85 10.10
N THR A 60 17.20 -19.26 10.72
CA THR A 60 16.72 -20.65 10.78
C THR A 60 15.32 -20.86 10.22
N CYS A 61 14.67 -19.84 9.65
CA CYS A 61 13.34 -19.97 9.03
C CYS A 61 13.28 -19.46 7.57
N VAL A 62 12.30 -19.97 6.80
CA VAL A 62 11.94 -19.65 5.41
C VAL A 62 11.37 -18.27 5.34
N ASN A 63 10.57 -17.90 6.35
CA ASN A 63 9.89 -16.63 6.34
C ASN A 63 10.89 -15.51 6.66
N LYS A 64 11.31 -14.79 5.64
CA LYS A 64 12.31 -13.71 5.73
C LYS A 64 11.69 -12.33 5.58
N ILE A 65 10.46 -12.28 5.08
CA ILE A 65 9.77 -11.05 4.76
C ILE A 65 8.85 -10.76 5.95
N PRO A 66 9.05 -9.64 6.66
CA PRO A 66 8.15 -9.27 7.73
C PRO A 66 6.76 -8.96 7.15
N PRO A 67 5.67 -9.29 7.86
CA PRO A 67 4.30 -9.10 7.39
C PRO A 67 3.95 -7.64 7.03
N PHE A 68 4.65 -6.67 7.62
CA PHE A 68 4.50 -5.26 7.31
C PHE A 68 5.83 -4.52 7.54
N GLY A 69 6.18 -3.63 6.62
CA GLY A 69 7.42 -2.84 6.68
C GLY A 69 7.21 -1.50 7.36
N LEU A 70 7.04 -1.44 8.69
CA LEU A 70 6.93 -0.17 9.43
C LEU A 70 8.08 0.78 9.10
N LEU A 71 9.30 0.28 9.24
CA LEU A 71 10.52 1.04 8.96
C LEU A 71 10.62 1.47 7.49
N LYS A 72 10.06 0.68 6.56
CA LYS A 72 10.02 1.05 5.13
C LYS A 72 9.05 2.19 4.90
N LYS A 73 7.88 2.16 5.54
CA LYS A 73 6.86 3.22 5.45
C LYS A 73 7.34 4.52 6.06
N GLU A 74 8.03 4.47 7.20
CA GLU A 74 8.62 5.65 7.84
C GLU A 74 9.73 6.26 6.99
N LYS A 75 10.68 5.43 6.52
CA LYS A 75 11.73 5.91 5.60
C LYS A 75 11.15 6.53 4.33
N GLN A 76 10.10 5.93 3.77
CA GLN A 76 9.43 6.49 2.60
C GLN A 76 8.80 7.86 2.90
N ARG A 77 8.10 8.00 4.03
CA ARG A 77 7.53 9.28 4.47
C ARG A 77 8.61 10.34 4.65
N GLU A 78 9.73 9.99 5.27
CA GLU A 78 10.86 10.90 5.48
C GLU A 78 11.49 11.33 4.15
N CYS A 79 11.74 10.40 3.23
CA CYS A 79 12.23 10.71 1.88
C CYS A 79 11.27 11.64 1.13
N THR A 80 9.96 11.37 1.16
CA THR A 80 8.95 12.21 0.52
C THR A 80 8.94 13.61 1.14
N LYS A 81 9.03 13.72 2.46
CA LYS A 81 9.09 14.99 3.16
C LYS A 81 10.32 15.80 2.75
N LYS A 82 11.52 15.20 2.78
CA LYS A 82 12.77 15.85 2.35
C LYS A 82 12.71 16.32 0.90
N TYR A 83 12.17 15.50 0.01
CA TYR A 83 11.98 15.87 -1.40
C TYR A 83 11.03 17.08 -1.52
N TRP A 84 9.90 17.06 -0.83
CA TRP A 84 8.95 18.18 -0.87
C TRP A 84 9.56 19.46 -0.31
N GLU A 85 10.24 19.40 0.83
CA GLU A 85 10.90 20.56 1.45
C GLU A 85 11.98 21.15 0.52
N ALA A 86 12.82 20.31 -0.08
CA ALA A 86 13.88 20.77 -0.98
C ALA A 86 13.35 21.38 -2.30
N ASN A 87 12.15 20.97 -2.76
CA ASN A 87 11.61 21.38 -4.05
C ASN A 87 10.37 22.28 -3.94
N LYS A 88 9.96 22.65 -2.73
CA LYS A 88 8.70 23.35 -2.45
C LYS A 88 8.54 24.62 -3.29
N GLU A 89 9.57 25.45 -3.33
CA GLU A 89 9.53 26.72 -4.06
C GLU A 89 9.43 26.51 -5.58
N VAL A 90 10.21 25.58 -6.13
CA VAL A 90 10.16 25.23 -7.56
C VAL A 90 8.79 24.67 -7.95
N LEU A 91 8.22 23.79 -7.12
CA LEU A 91 6.89 23.23 -7.34
C LEU A 91 5.79 24.30 -7.26
N ASN A 92 5.90 25.21 -6.30
CA ASN A 92 4.97 26.32 -6.14
C ASN A 92 5.02 27.26 -7.34
N GLU A 93 6.23 27.63 -7.79
CA GLU A 93 6.40 28.51 -8.94
C GLU A 93 5.88 27.88 -10.22
N ARG A 94 6.18 26.59 -10.45
CA ARG A 94 5.61 25.84 -11.58
C ARG A 94 4.08 25.80 -11.53
N ASN A 95 3.50 25.62 -10.35
CA ASN A 95 2.04 25.64 -10.18
C ASN A 95 1.44 27.03 -10.44
N LYS A 96 2.11 28.11 -10.01
CA LYS A 96 1.70 29.48 -10.33
C LYS A 96 1.70 29.72 -11.84
N GLN A 97 2.80 29.41 -12.51
CA GLN A 97 2.93 29.55 -13.96
C GLN A 97 1.85 28.77 -14.71
N TYR A 98 1.57 27.53 -14.30
CA TYR A 98 0.49 26.74 -14.88
C TYR A 98 -0.89 27.39 -14.67
N ASN A 99 -1.17 27.89 -13.46
CA ASN A 99 -2.44 28.54 -13.16
C ASN A 99 -2.63 29.84 -13.93
N GLU A 100 -1.58 30.66 -14.11
CA GLU A 100 -1.66 31.89 -14.89
C GLU A 100 -1.86 31.59 -16.38
N LEU A 101 -1.08 30.66 -16.94
CA LEU A 101 -1.20 30.29 -18.36
C LEU A 101 -2.56 29.70 -18.71
N ASN A 102 -3.21 29.00 -17.78
CA ASN A 102 -4.49 28.33 -18.00
C ASN A 102 -5.66 29.02 -17.29
N LYS A 103 -5.48 30.26 -16.83
CA LYS A 103 -6.45 30.95 -15.96
C LYS A 103 -7.86 30.98 -16.53
N GLU A 104 -7.99 31.34 -17.81
CA GLU A 104 -9.28 31.42 -18.50
C GLU A 104 -9.95 30.05 -18.59
N ARG A 105 -9.20 29.05 -19.06
CA ARG A 105 -9.66 27.66 -19.14
C ARG A 105 -10.08 27.10 -17.77
N LEU A 106 -9.38 27.43 -16.70
CA LEU A 106 -9.68 26.90 -15.36
C LEU A 106 -11.02 27.41 -14.81
N VAL A 107 -11.41 28.64 -15.17
CA VAL A 107 -12.66 29.29 -14.72
C VAL A 107 -13.82 29.02 -15.69
N GLU A 108 -13.52 28.61 -16.93
CA GLU A 108 -14.50 28.23 -17.93
C GLU A 108 -15.57 27.28 -17.38
N LYS A 109 -16.83 27.61 -17.66
CA LYS A 109 -17.97 26.76 -17.30
C LYS A 109 -18.13 25.68 -18.36
N VAL A 110 -18.04 24.44 -17.93
CA VAL A 110 -18.22 23.24 -18.74
C VAL A 110 -19.58 22.63 -18.41
N ALA A 111 -20.38 22.43 -19.44
CA ALA A 111 -21.58 21.61 -19.37
C ALA A 111 -21.21 20.13 -19.52
N CYS A 112 -21.83 19.27 -18.72
CA CYS A 112 -21.68 17.83 -18.80
C CYS A 112 -22.99 17.19 -19.26
N GLU A 113 -22.87 16.10 -20.01
CA GLU A 113 -23.97 15.30 -20.54
C GLU A 113 -24.96 14.84 -19.48
N CYS A 114 -24.54 14.72 -18.22
CA CYS A 114 -25.43 14.45 -17.09
C CYS A 114 -26.34 15.63 -16.70
N GLY A 115 -26.33 16.73 -17.48
CA GLY A 115 -27.06 17.98 -17.21
C GLY A 115 -26.37 18.91 -16.21
N GLY A 116 -25.19 18.55 -15.70
CA GLY A 116 -24.46 19.33 -14.71
C GLY A 116 -23.65 20.47 -15.32
N HIS A 117 -23.56 21.61 -14.63
CA HIS A 117 -22.70 22.73 -15.01
C HIS A 117 -21.64 22.94 -13.92
N TYR A 118 -20.36 22.98 -14.30
CA TYR A 118 -19.26 23.17 -13.35
C TYR A 118 -18.11 23.95 -13.99
N GLN A 119 -17.22 24.49 -13.17
CA GLN A 119 -15.96 25.06 -13.66
C GLN A 119 -15.01 23.95 -14.10
N TYR A 120 -14.22 24.16 -15.16
CA TYR A 120 -13.25 23.18 -15.64
C TYR A 120 -12.35 22.64 -14.53
N ARG A 121 -11.86 23.49 -13.61
CA ARG A 121 -11.07 23.08 -12.44
C ARG A 121 -11.81 22.12 -11.51
N GLY A 122 -13.13 22.22 -11.45
CA GLY A 122 -14.03 21.39 -10.65
C GLY A 122 -14.46 20.08 -11.32
N ARG A 123 -14.12 19.85 -12.60
CA ARG A 123 -14.60 18.70 -13.38
C ARG A 123 -14.27 17.35 -12.74
N THR A 124 -13.07 17.22 -12.18
CA THR A 124 -12.61 15.97 -11.55
C THR A 124 -13.46 15.63 -10.32
N TYR A 125 -13.87 16.63 -9.54
CA TYR A 125 -14.76 16.44 -8.40
C TYR A 125 -16.17 16.10 -8.84
N HIS A 126 -16.65 16.73 -9.92
CA HIS A 126 -17.93 16.40 -10.52
C HIS A 126 -17.98 14.94 -10.96
N PHE A 127 -16.99 14.45 -11.71
CA PHE A 127 -16.95 13.06 -12.17
C PHE A 127 -16.86 12.04 -11.03
N LYS A 128 -16.23 12.40 -9.91
CA LYS A 128 -16.18 11.57 -8.69
C LYS A 128 -17.41 11.72 -7.79
N SER A 129 -18.34 12.62 -8.13
CA SER A 129 -19.53 12.84 -7.33
C SER A 129 -20.48 11.65 -7.42
N LYS A 130 -21.18 11.34 -6.33
CA LYS A 130 -22.18 10.25 -6.32
C LYS A 130 -23.26 10.45 -7.38
N LYS A 131 -23.60 11.70 -7.70
CA LYS A 131 -24.60 12.04 -8.73
C LYS A 131 -24.12 11.62 -10.12
N HIS A 132 -22.91 12.00 -10.50
CA HIS A 132 -22.34 11.65 -11.80
C HIS A 132 -22.10 10.14 -11.90
N ILE A 133 -21.53 9.51 -10.87
CA ILE A 133 -21.31 8.05 -10.84
C ILE A 133 -22.64 7.28 -11.04
N ARG A 134 -23.72 7.68 -10.36
CA ARG A 134 -25.05 7.06 -10.54
C ARG A 134 -25.58 7.21 -11.96
N TRP A 135 -25.41 8.39 -12.56
CA TRP A 135 -25.82 8.64 -13.95
C TRP A 135 -25.02 7.79 -14.93
N THR A 136 -23.69 7.73 -14.79
CA THR A 136 -22.82 6.88 -15.63
C THR A 136 -23.14 5.39 -15.47
N SER A 137 -23.50 4.93 -14.27
CA SER A 137 -23.90 3.53 -14.05
C SER A 137 -25.31 3.19 -14.58
N ALA A 138 -26.10 4.18 -14.97
CA ALA A 138 -27.46 4.01 -15.50
C ALA A 138 -27.52 4.15 -17.05
N GLN A 139 -26.38 4.36 -17.71
CA GLN A 139 -26.23 4.40 -19.17
C GLN A 139 -26.14 3.00 -19.79
#